data_AF-A0A958JAC8-F1
#
_entry.id   AF-A0A958JAC8-F1
#
_cell.length_a   1.000
_cell.length_b   1.000
_cell.length_c   1.000
_cell.angle_alpha   90.00
_cell.angle_beta   90.00
_cell.angle_gamma   90.00
#
_symmetry.space_group_name_H-M   'P 1'
#
loop_
_entity.id
_entity.type
_entity.pdbx_description
1 polymer ?
#
loop_
_entity_poly.entity_id
_entity_poly.type
_entity_poly.pdbx_seq_one_letter_code
_entity_poly.pdbx_strand_id
1 'polypeptide(L)'
;MRNVTFPIIAFFSLLFTNMNAQIPSEVNWALTANQNVSSVAGWMEGQAVTGTGIMVRDYTGTLTGGVPGPLGLFQRWWTGDLWPNQTAPDSGRYIEFSVNPVTGYNLNVTGISLYLNAGGTGNMAASLYYSTDPDFTTPIALEEGIAVSRDSLSFYDYFIDAQVADGQKLFFRVYPYLPGGSTSNGKYVFLQDATISGTASLVTYPASAQWELTDPATGGTGLAVATAGLVAAADERLNNMEINHYTGPDNSQRARIAGNAWPANQTTQLDSVYIEFAISPQSGYTLYATSLSLG
;
A
#
# COMPACT_ATOMS: atom_id res chain seq x y z
N MET A 1 -40.41 54.26 -3.90
CA MET A 1 -39.34 53.40 -3.34
C MET A 1 -39.74 51.96 -3.60
N ARG A 2 -39.14 51.30 -4.60
CA ARG A 2 -39.36 49.88 -4.88
C ARG A 2 -38.09 49.15 -4.46
N ASN A 3 -38.23 48.23 -3.51
CA ASN A 3 -37.15 47.38 -3.01
C ASN A 3 -36.64 46.49 -4.14
N VAL A 4 -35.33 46.57 -4.41
CA VAL A 4 -34.61 45.65 -5.29
C VAL A 4 -33.91 44.65 -4.39
N THR A 5 -34.40 43.42 -4.38
CA THR A 5 -33.75 42.27 -3.73
C THR A 5 -32.75 41.65 -4.71
N PHE A 6 -31.46 41.67 -4.35
CA PHE A 6 -30.42 40.94 -5.06
C PHE A 6 -30.42 39.47 -4.63
N PRO A 7 -30.35 38.49 -5.55
CA PRO A 7 -30.14 37.10 -5.16
C PRO A 7 -28.71 36.90 -4.67
N ILE A 8 -28.58 36.40 -3.45
CA ILE A 8 -27.33 35.90 -2.87
C ILE A 8 -26.99 34.60 -3.59
N ILE A 9 -25.89 34.59 -4.35
CA ILE A 9 -25.32 33.35 -4.89
C ILE A 9 -24.58 32.68 -3.74
N ALA A 10 -25.16 31.59 -3.22
CA ALA A 10 -24.53 30.76 -2.21
C ALA A 10 -23.38 29.96 -2.84
N PHE A 11 -22.17 30.17 -2.32
CA PHE A 11 -21.00 29.36 -2.64
C PHE A 11 -21.17 27.98 -1.97
N PHE A 12 -21.26 26.92 -2.76
CA PHE A 12 -21.30 25.55 -2.27
C PHE A 12 -19.93 24.93 -2.50
N SER A 13 -19.06 24.91 -1.48
CA SER A 13 -17.83 24.11 -1.55
C SER A 13 -18.20 22.65 -1.27
N LEU A 14 -18.30 21.84 -2.33
CA LEU A 14 -18.36 20.39 -2.19
C LEU A 14 -16.96 19.87 -1.85
N LEU A 15 -16.72 19.63 -0.57
CA LEU A 15 -15.56 18.87 -0.10
C LEU A 15 -15.77 17.40 -0.46
N PHE A 16 -15.10 16.94 -1.52
CA PHE A 16 -15.02 15.52 -1.84
C PHE A 16 -13.87 14.91 -1.02
N THR A 17 -14.20 14.29 0.12
CA THR A 17 -13.25 13.41 0.81
C THR A 17 -13.15 12.10 0.02
N ASN A 18 -12.09 11.95 -0.78
CA ASN A 18 -11.72 10.65 -1.35
C ASN A 18 -11.24 9.75 -0.21
N MET A 19 -12.13 8.91 0.32
CA MET A 19 -11.70 7.70 1.00
C MET A 19 -11.10 6.78 -0.07
N ASN A 20 -9.77 6.83 -0.26
CA ASN A 20 -9.09 5.70 -0.89
C ASN A 20 -9.36 4.50 0.01
N ALA A 21 -10.27 3.61 -0.41
CA ALA A 21 -10.63 2.45 0.38
C ALA A 21 -9.38 1.59 0.57
N GLN A 22 -8.83 1.60 1.77
CA GLN A 22 -7.77 0.68 2.16
C GLN A 22 -8.37 -0.73 2.19
N ILE A 23 -7.77 -1.64 1.44
CA ILE A 23 -8.26 -3.01 1.31
C ILE A 23 -7.44 -3.89 2.26
N PRO A 24 -8.06 -4.51 3.28
CA PRO A 24 -7.37 -5.48 4.13
C PRO A 24 -6.69 -6.54 3.27
N SER A 25 -5.41 -6.75 3.51
CA SER A 25 -4.57 -7.67 2.72
C SER A 25 -3.73 -8.52 3.66
N GLU A 26 -3.57 -9.79 3.32
CA GLU A 26 -2.92 -10.79 4.17
C GLU A 26 -2.32 -11.91 3.34
N VAL A 27 -1.18 -12.43 3.81
CA VAL A 27 -0.58 -13.67 3.33
C VAL A 27 -0.33 -14.58 4.52
N ASN A 28 -0.76 -15.84 4.42
CA ASN A 28 -0.54 -16.86 5.43
C ASN A 28 0.29 -18.03 4.88
N TRP A 29 1.17 -18.54 5.73
CA TRP A 29 1.89 -19.79 5.57
C TRP A 29 1.54 -20.71 6.74
N ALA A 30 0.74 -21.75 6.49
CA ALA A 30 0.38 -22.73 7.50
C ALA A 30 1.61 -23.55 7.95
N LEU A 31 2.56 -23.79 7.05
CA LEU A 31 3.81 -24.53 7.29
C LEU A 31 3.58 -25.95 7.83
N THR A 32 2.56 -26.65 7.33
CA THR A 32 2.21 -28.02 7.76
C THR A 32 2.69 -29.11 6.79
N ALA A 33 3.05 -28.74 5.56
CA ALA A 33 3.44 -29.72 4.53
C ALA A 33 4.52 -29.24 3.55
N ASN A 34 4.64 -27.92 3.34
CA ASN A 34 5.63 -27.31 2.46
C ASN A 34 5.87 -25.84 2.88
N GLN A 35 6.79 -25.17 2.20
CA GLN A 35 7.15 -23.77 2.43
C GLN A 35 6.29 -22.78 1.64
N ASN A 36 5.33 -23.23 0.84
CA ASN A 36 4.56 -22.35 -0.04
C ASN A 36 3.52 -21.56 0.75
N VAL A 37 3.09 -20.43 0.17
CA VAL A 37 1.94 -19.67 0.64
C VAL A 37 0.72 -20.58 0.70
N SER A 38 0.01 -20.54 1.83
CA SER A 38 -1.19 -21.35 2.08
C SER A 38 -2.47 -20.62 1.71
N SER A 39 -2.53 -19.31 1.95
CA SER A 39 -3.63 -18.45 1.50
C SER A 39 -3.17 -16.99 1.32
N VAL A 40 -3.93 -16.27 0.50
CA VAL A 40 -3.77 -14.85 0.22
C VAL A 40 -5.14 -14.19 0.27
N ALA A 41 -5.22 -13.01 0.88
CA ALA A 41 -6.37 -12.12 0.84
C ALA A 41 -5.94 -10.70 0.44
N GLY A 42 -6.83 -9.97 -0.24
CA GLY A 42 -6.57 -8.59 -0.67
C GLY A 42 -5.53 -8.48 -1.80
N TRP A 43 -4.74 -7.41 -1.78
CA TRP A 43 -3.77 -7.06 -2.84
C TRP A 43 -2.32 -7.17 -2.36
N MET A 44 -2.03 -8.25 -1.65
CA MET A 44 -0.69 -8.65 -1.21
C MET A 44 -0.34 -10.00 -1.83
N GLU A 45 0.92 -10.24 -2.15
CA GLU A 45 1.43 -11.53 -2.62
C GLU A 45 2.57 -11.99 -1.72
N GLY A 46 2.68 -13.30 -1.54
CA GLY A 46 3.76 -13.94 -0.78
C GLY A 46 4.62 -14.85 -1.65
N GLN A 47 5.85 -15.07 -1.21
CA GLN A 47 6.75 -16.07 -1.79
C GLN A 47 6.85 -17.30 -0.90
N ALA A 48 7.36 -18.41 -1.44
CA ALA A 48 7.69 -19.57 -0.62
C ALA A 48 8.78 -19.21 0.40
N VAL A 49 8.63 -19.69 1.63
CA VAL A 49 9.60 -19.47 2.72
C VAL A 49 10.94 -20.10 2.35
N THR A 50 12.01 -19.34 2.54
CA THR A 50 13.37 -19.82 2.26
C THR A 50 14.22 -19.89 3.53
N GLY A 51 15.32 -20.62 3.46
CA GLY A 51 16.32 -20.66 4.53
C GLY A 51 17.71 -20.45 3.97
N THR A 52 18.51 -19.65 4.67
CA THR A 52 19.95 -19.47 4.41
C THR A 52 20.70 -20.01 5.61
N GLY A 53 21.72 -20.86 5.39
CA GLY A 53 22.45 -21.53 6.48
C GLY A 53 21.60 -22.47 7.35
N ILE A 54 20.35 -22.71 6.95
CA ILE A 54 19.36 -23.55 7.63
C ILE A 54 18.41 -24.12 6.58
N MET A 55 17.86 -25.30 6.82
CA MET A 55 16.97 -25.99 5.89
C MET A 55 15.82 -26.67 6.62
N VAL A 56 14.74 -26.94 5.89
CA VAL A 56 13.65 -27.77 6.43
C VAL A 56 14.13 -29.21 6.53
N ARG A 57 13.90 -29.82 7.70
CA ARG A 57 14.11 -31.24 7.94
C ARG A 57 12.91 -32.04 7.45
N ASP A 58 11.73 -31.71 7.98
CA ASP A 58 10.43 -32.34 7.70
C ASP A 58 9.32 -31.56 8.43
N TYR A 59 8.11 -32.12 8.43
CA TYR A 59 6.88 -31.55 9.02
C TYR A 59 6.33 -32.43 10.14
N THR A 60 7.19 -33.06 10.94
CA THR A 60 6.79 -33.98 12.00
C THR A 60 7.08 -33.46 13.41
N GLY A 61 7.26 -32.14 13.57
CA GLY A 61 7.63 -31.55 14.85
C GLY A 61 6.52 -31.63 15.90
N THR A 62 6.92 -31.95 17.13
CA THR A 62 6.08 -31.93 18.33
C THR A 62 6.87 -31.36 19.49
N LEU A 63 6.19 -30.67 20.40
CA LEU A 63 6.75 -30.22 21.66
C LEU A 63 6.94 -31.42 22.62
N THR A 64 7.53 -31.16 23.79
CA THR A 64 7.67 -32.16 24.85
C THR A 64 6.35 -32.89 25.12
N GLY A 65 6.41 -34.23 25.20
CA GLY A 65 5.21 -35.06 25.39
C GLY A 65 4.40 -35.34 24.12
N GLY A 66 4.90 -34.96 22.93
CA GLY A 66 4.23 -35.23 21.66
C GLY A 66 3.12 -34.24 21.31
N VAL A 67 3.13 -33.05 21.94
CA VAL A 67 2.10 -32.03 21.75
C VAL A 67 2.25 -31.37 20.37
N PRO A 68 1.20 -31.39 19.51
CA PRO A 68 1.22 -30.72 18.21
C PRO A 68 1.00 -29.21 18.35
N GLY A 69 1.22 -28.47 17.26
CA GLY A 69 0.79 -27.09 17.12
C GLY A 69 -0.71 -26.97 16.77
N PRO A 70 -1.24 -25.74 16.71
CA PRO A 70 -2.65 -25.46 16.43
C PRO A 70 -3.14 -26.00 15.09
N LEU A 71 -2.26 -26.08 14.07
CA LEU A 71 -2.59 -26.62 12.74
C LEU A 71 -2.05 -28.04 12.52
N GLY A 72 -1.66 -28.74 13.59
CA GLY A 72 -1.06 -30.07 13.53
C GLY A 72 0.45 -30.04 13.78
N LEU A 73 1.20 -30.94 13.16
CA LEU A 73 2.65 -31.06 13.40
C LEU A 73 3.42 -29.84 12.87
N PHE A 74 4.47 -29.45 13.59
CA PHE A 74 5.30 -28.31 13.21
C PHE A 74 6.24 -28.62 12.05
N GLN A 75 6.52 -27.61 11.23
CA GLN A 75 7.70 -27.61 10.37
C GLN A 75 8.96 -27.55 11.23
N ARG A 76 9.92 -28.41 10.95
CA ARG A 76 11.21 -28.44 11.65
C ARG A 76 12.32 -27.91 10.77
N TRP A 77 13.07 -26.94 11.29
CA TRP A 77 14.28 -26.43 10.65
C TRP A 77 15.53 -26.80 11.43
N TRP A 78 16.60 -27.08 10.71
CA TRP A 78 17.90 -27.47 11.26
C TRP A 78 19.04 -26.98 10.37
N THR A 79 20.26 -26.96 10.90
CA THR A 79 21.44 -26.48 10.17
C THR A 79 21.94 -27.46 9.12
N GLY A 80 21.40 -28.68 9.06
CA GLY A 80 22.00 -29.78 8.30
C GLY A 80 23.17 -30.48 9.01
N ASP A 81 23.58 -29.95 10.18
CA ASP A 81 24.72 -30.40 10.98
C ASP A 81 24.44 -30.20 12.48
N LEU A 82 25.48 -30.22 13.32
CA LEU A 82 25.40 -29.82 14.72
C LEU A 82 25.01 -28.35 14.83
N TRP A 83 24.09 -28.04 15.73
CA TRP A 83 23.83 -26.65 16.11
C TRP A 83 25.03 -26.09 16.88
N PRO A 84 25.67 -25.01 16.41
CA PRO A 84 26.79 -24.40 17.10
C PRO A 84 26.30 -23.67 18.35
N ASN A 85 27.08 -23.75 19.43
CA ASN A 85 26.88 -22.94 20.62
C ASN A 85 27.37 -21.52 20.35
N GLN A 86 26.49 -20.54 20.40
CA GLN A 86 26.78 -19.15 20.05
C GLN A 86 25.89 -18.20 20.84
N THR A 87 26.45 -17.13 21.38
CA THR A 87 25.73 -16.18 22.25
C THR A 87 24.86 -15.18 21.50
N ALA A 88 24.92 -15.17 20.16
CA ALA A 88 24.19 -14.25 19.29
C ALA A 88 23.78 -14.96 17.98
N PRO A 89 22.80 -14.40 17.25
CA PRO A 89 22.48 -14.79 15.88
C PRO A 89 23.70 -14.82 14.95
N ASP A 90 23.70 -15.76 14.02
CA ASP A 90 24.60 -15.79 12.87
C ASP A 90 23.89 -15.09 11.69
N SER A 91 24.49 -14.03 11.14
CA SER A 91 23.87 -13.24 10.06
C SER A 91 23.68 -14.05 8.77
N GLY A 92 24.43 -15.14 8.59
CA GLY A 92 24.27 -16.09 7.48
C GLY A 92 23.24 -17.19 7.74
N ARG A 93 22.50 -17.14 8.87
CA ARG A 93 21.55 -18.18 9.27
C ARG A 93 20.18 -17.63 9.62
N TYR A 94 19.23 -17.75 8.70
CA TYR A 94 17.88 -17.27 8.89
C TYR A 94 16.85 -18.02 8.05
N ILE A 95 15.60 -17.94 8.50
CA ILE A 95 14.40 -18.31 7.76
C ILE A 95 13.77 -17.02 7.28
N GLU A 96 13.44 -16.90 6.00
CA GLU A 96 12.92 -15.67 5.39
C GLU A 96 11.53 -15.88 4.79
N PHE A 97 10.65 -14.94 5.15
CA PHE A 97 9.35 -14.71 4.54
C PHE A 97 9.44 -13.41 3.75
N SER A 98 8.74 -13.33 2.62
CA SER A 98 8.66 -12.08 1.87
C SER A 98 7.28 -11.86 1.29
N VAL A 99 6.83 -10.61 1.34
CA VAL A 99 5.60 -10.14 0.70
C VAL A 99 5.86 -8.93 -0.19
N ASN A 100 5.02 -8.73 -1.19
CA ASN A 100 4.94 -7.51 -2.00
C ASN A 100 3.47 -7.12 -2.25
N PRO A 101 3.16 -5.85 -2.50
CA PRO A 101 1.87 -5.51 -3.10
C PRO A 101 1.74 -6.15 -4.49
N VAL A 102 0.50 -6.41 -4.90
CA VAL A 102 0.18 -6.68 -6.32
C VAL A 102 0.53 -5.43 -7.15
N THR A 103 1.00 -5.61 -8.39
CA THR A 103 1.33 -4.48 -9.29
C THR A 103 0.21 -3.44 -9.36
N GLY A 104 0.57 -2.16 -9.24
CA GLY A 104 -0.39 -1.05 -9.22
C GLY A 104 -0.93 -0.71 -7.83
N TYR A 105 -0.46 -1.37 -6.77
CA TYR A 105 -0.82 -1.08 -5.38
C TYR A 105 0.41 -0.74 -4.54
N ASN A 106 0.19 0.09 -3.51
CA ASN A 106 1.08 0.22 -2.37
C ASN A 106 0.51 -0.58 -1.19
N LEU A 107 1.38 -1.05 -0.32
CA LEU A 107 1.01 -1.80 0.87
C LEU A 107 1.51 -1.10 2.13
N ASN A 108 0.65 -0.96 3.12
CA ASN A 108 1.06 -0.72 4.50
C ASN A 108 0.94 -2.04 5.27
N VAL A 109 2.06 -2.63 5.66
CA VAL A 109 2.08 -3.81 6.53
C VAL A 109 1.91 -3.36 7.96
N THR A 110 0.93 -3.95 8.65
CA THR A 110 0.55 -3.57 10.02
C THR A 110 0.74 -4.69 11.03
N GLY A 111 0.89 -5.93 10.59
CA GLY A 111 0.97 -7.10 11.47
C GLY A 111 1.92 -8.17 10.94
N ILE A 112 2.67 -8.77 11.85
CA ILE A 112 3.44 -10.00 11.62
C ILE A 112 3.18 -10.93 12.80
N SER A 113 2.75 -12.16 12.53
CA SER A 113 2.53 -13.17 13.57
C SER A 113 3.06 -14.54 13.16
N LEU A 114 3.42 -15.38 14.14
CA LEU A 114 3.78 -16.78 13.93
C LEU A 114 3.76 -17.58 15.23
N TYR A 115 3.63 -18.91 15.11
CA TYR A 115 4.06 -19.81 16.17
C TYR A 115 5.54 -20.15 16.00
N LEU A 116 6.31 -20.01 17.09
CA LEU A 116 7.75 -20.25 17.11
C LEU A 116 8.13 -21.05 18.35
N ASN A 117 8.70 -22.24 18.13
CA ASN A 117 9.04 -23.18 19.20
C ASN A 117 10.38 -23.89 18.92
N ALA A 118 10.82 -24.74 19.85
CA ALA A 118 12.07 -25.46 19.76
C ALA A 118 11.89 -26.98 19.93
N GLY A 119 12.76 -27.75 19.27
CA GLY A 119 12.84 -29.20 19.38
C GLY A 119 14.18 -29.67 19.93
N GLY A 120 14.15 -30.67 20.81
CA GLY A 120 15.34 -31.33 21.35
C GLY A 120 16.18 -30.53 22.36
N THR A 121 15.88 -29.25 22.57
CA THR A 121 16.47 -28.38 23.61
C THR A 121 15.51 -27.27 23.99
N GLY A 122 15.53 -26.85 25.26
CA GLY A 122 14.83 -25.65 25.74
C GLY A 122 15.72 -24.40 25.78
N ASN A 123 16.97 -24.51 25.33
CA ASN A 123 17.94 -23.40 25.31
C ASN A 123 17.99 -22.69 23.94
N MET A 124 17.10 -23.02 23.01
CA MET A 124 17.08 -22.34 21.70
C MET A 124 16.62 -20.89 21.91
N ALA A 125 17.25 -19.97 21.21
CA ALA A 125 16.82 -18.58 21.15
C ALA A 125 16.57 -18.16 19.70
N ALA A 126 15.86 -17.06 19.52
CA ALA A 126 15.67 -16.44 18.21
C ALA A 126 15.65 -14.91 18.31
N SER A 127 16.07 -14.25 17.24
CA SER A 127 15.82 -12.84 17.03
C SER A 127 15.03 -12.66 15.73
N LEU A 128 14.08 -11.72 15.75
CA LEU A 128 13.11 -11.47 14.71
C LEU A 128 13.28 -10.06 14.17
N TYR A 129 13.42 -9.94 12.85
CA TYR A 129 13.63 -8.66 12.19
C TYR A 129 12.82 -8.56 10.91
N TYR A 130 12.49 -7.36 10.50
CA TYR A 130 12.00 -7.09 9.15
C TYR A 130 12.78 -5.98 8.46
N SER A 131 12.71 -5.91 7.14
CA SER A 131 13.25 -4.82 6.34
C SER A 131 12.52 -4.70 5.01
N THR A 132 12.52 -3.51 4.42
CA THR A 132 12.15 -3.29 3.01
C THR A 132 13.37 -3.14 2.10
N ASP A 133 14.58 -3.15 2.68
CA ASP A 133 15.84 -3.21 1.94
C ASP A 133 16.11 -4.67 1.50
N PRO A 134 16.25 -4.95 0.19
CA PRO A 134 16.55 -6.29 -0.32
C PRO A 134 17.89 -6.85 0.17
N ASP A 135 18.86 -5.98 0.48
CA ASP A 135 20.16 -6.41 1.03
C ASP A 135 20.11 -6.59 2.55
N PHE A 136 18.98 -6.22 3.19
CA PHE A 136 18.72 -6.34 4.61
C PHE A 136 19.79 -5.64 5.48
N THR A 137 20.33 -4.52 5.00
CA THR A 137 21.42 -3.79 5.67
C THR A 137 20.92 -2.88 6.79
N THR A 138 19.66 -2.44 6.71
CA THR A 138 18.97 -1.64 7.73
C THR A 138 17.71 -2.33 8.24
N PRO A 139 17.83 -3.47 8.95
CA PRO A 139 16.68 -4.15 9.51
C PRO A 139 16.14 -3.46 10.76
N ILE A 140 14.84 -3.61 10.99
CA ILE A 140 14.16 -3.19 12.21
C ILE A 140 13.89 -4.43 13.04
N ALA A 141 14.33 -4.42 14.30
CA ALA A 141 14.06 -5.50 15.25
C ALA A 141 12.59 -5.48 15.67
N LEU A 142 11.94 -6.65 15.57
CA LEU A 142 10.65 -6.90 16.22
C LEU A 142 10.89 -7.30 17.67
N GLU A 143 11.81 -8.25 17.87
CA GLU A 143 12.22 -8.74 19.18
C GLU A 143 13.55 -9.48 19.07
N GLU A 144 14.41 -9.35 20.07
CA GLU A 144 15.74 -9.95 20.08
C GLU A 144 15.94 -10.88 21.28
N GLY A 145 16.62 -12.00 21.07
CA GLY A 145 16.99 -12.91 22.15
C GLY A 145 15.82 -13.61 22.83
N ILE A 146 14.75 -13.87 22.08
CA ILE A 146 13.59 -14.63 22.52
C ILE A 146 14.05 -16.00 23.00
N ALA A 147 13.73 -16.38 24.23
CA ALA A 147 13.88 -17.76 24.69
C ALA A 147 12.76 -18.61 24.09
N VAL A 148 13.09 -19.47 23.13
CA VAL A 148 12.12 -20.24 22.37
C VAL A 148 11.78 -21.53 23.12
N SER A 149 10.51 -21.66 23.52
CA SER A 149 10.06 -22.79 24.34
C SER A 149 10.02 -24.10 23.56
N ARG A 150 10.44 -25.20 24.21
CA ARG A 150 10.17 -26.58 23.76
C ARG A 150 8.98 -27.25 24.45
N ASP A 151 8.52 -26.65 25.54
CA ASP A 151 7.60 -27.27 26.50
C ASP A 151 6.19 -26.68 26.41
N SER A 152 6.06 -25.46 25.87
CA SER A 152 4.80 -24.73 25.76
C SER A 152 4.67 -24.12 24.37
N LEU A 153 3.46 -24.14 23.82
CA LEU A 153 3.14 -23.44 22.58
C LEU A 153 3.40 -21.93 22.75
N SER A 154 4.10 -21.33 21.79
CA SER A 154 4.43 -19.90 21.83
C SER A 154 3.97 -19.23 20.55
N PHE A 155 3.06 -18.27 20.70
CA PHE A 155 2.56 -17.42 19.62
C PHE A 155 3.13 -16.01 19.79
N TYR A 156 3.61 -15.45 18.70
CA TYR A 156 4.18 -14.10 18.65
C TYR A 156 3.37 -13.29 17.65
N ASP A 157 3.00 -12.08 18.05
CA ASP A 157 2.17 -11.15 17.28
C ASP A 157 2.70 -9.73 17.46
N TYR A 158 3.05 -9.08 16.36
CA TYR A 158 3.73 -7.79 16.34
C TYR A 158 2.95 -6.81 15.48
N PHE A 159 2.68 -5.63 16.05
CA PHE A 159 2.17 -4.49 15.31
C PHE A 159 3.34 -3.68 14.74
N ILE A 160 3.27 -3.37 13.45
CA ILE A 160 4.25 -2.53 12.75
C ILE A 160 3.54 -1.48 11.90
N ASP A 161 4.32 -0.57 11.29
CA ASP A 161 3.84 0.37 10.28
C ASP A 161 4.92 0.47 9.20
N ALA A 162 4.86 -0.44 8.23
CA ALA A 162 5.88 -0.58 7.20
C ALA A 162 5.28 -0.35 5.82
N GLN A 163 5.71 0.73 5.18
CA GLN A 163 5.31 1.09 3.83
C GLN A 163 6.13 0.30 2.80
N VAL A 164 5.43 -0.38 1.89
CA VAL A 164 6.01 -1.13 0.78
C VAL A 164 5.39 -0.59 -0.50
N ALA A 165 6.19 0.13 -1.29
CA ALA A 165 5.71 0.70 -2.54
C ALA A 165 5.52 -0.39 -3.61
N ASP A 166 4.78 -0.06 -4.67
CA ASP A 166 4.68 -0.90 -5.86
C ASP A 166 6.08 -1.31 -6.38
N GLY A 167 6.24 -2.60 -6.68
CA GLY A 167 7.52 -3.19 -7.09
C GLY A 167 8.53 -3.45 -5.98
N GLN A 168 8.24 -3.08 -4.72
CA GLN A 168 9.10 -3.35 -3.56
C GLN A 168 8.62 -4.57 -2.76
N LYS A 169 9.43 -5.01 -1.79
CA LYS A 169 9.13 -6.13 -0.90
C LYS A 169 9.36 -5.74 0.56
N LEU A 170 8.63 -6.40 1.45
CA LEU A 170 9.02 -6.55 2.84
C LEU A 170 9.55 -7.95 3.06
N PHE A 171 10.68 -8.04 3.76
CA PHE A 171 11.34 -9.27 4.18
C PHE A 171 11.21 -9.39 5.69
N PHE A 172 10.76 -10.53 6.17
CA PHE A 172 10.71 -10.89 7.60
C PHE A 172 11.63 -12.09 7.82
N ARG A 173 12.58 -11.96 8.77
CA ARG A 173 13.59 -12.97 9.04
C ARG A 173 13.56 -13.44 10.49
N VAL A 174 13.60 -14.76 10.65
CA VAL A 174 13.80 -15.45 11.92
C VAL A 174 15.25 -15.93 12.00
N TYR A 175 16.00 -15.46 12.99
CA TYR A 175 17.38 -15.85 13.22
C TYR A 175 17.50 -16.76 14.45
N PRO A 176 17.38 -18.08 14.31
CA PRO A 176 17.52 -19.01 15.42
C PRO A 176 18.98 -19.21 15.80
N TYR A 177 19.26 -19.32 17.10
CA TYR A 177 20.58 -19.59 17.62
C TYR A 177 20.55 -20.34 18.97
N LEU A 178 21.66 -20.99 19.32
CA LEU A 178 21.77 -21.77 20.55
C LEU A 178 22.75 -21.09 21.52
N PRO A 179 22.28 -20.22 22.44
CA PRO A 179 23.11 -19.53 23.43
C PRO A 179 23.77 -20.43 24.47
N GLY A 180 23.32 -21.68 24.60
CA GLY A 180 23.94 -22.63 25.52
C GLY A 180 23.36 -24.03 25.45
N GLY A 181 24.08 -24.99 26.04
CA GLY A 181 23.73 -26.40 26.06
C GLY A 181 24.53 -27.24 25.05
N SER A 182 24.17 -28.51 24.91
CA SER A 182 24.90 -29.46 24.05
C SER A 182 24.59 -29.23 22.58
N THR A 183 25.65 -29.02 21.79
CA THR A 183 25.61 -29.01 20.33
C THR A 183 25.20 -30.40 19.81
N SER A 184 24.16 -30.51 18.99
CA SER A 184 23.70 -31.78 18.41
C SER A 184 22.92 -31.55 17.11
N ASN A 185 22.85 -32.56 16.26
CA ASN A 185 21.99 -32.57 15.06
C ASN A 185 20.50 -32.83 15.38
N GLY A 186 20.17 -33.12 16.64
CA GLY A 186 18.81 -33.32 17.13
C GLY A 186 18.15 -32.06 17.70
N LYS A 187 18.68 -30.87 17.41
CA LYS A 187 18.00 -29.60 17.77
C LYS A 187 17.30 -29.04 16.56
N TYR A 188 16.18 -28.37 16.80
CA TYR A 188 15.35 -27.82 15.74
C TYR A 188 14.73 -26.52 16.21
N VAL A 189 14.48 -25.62 15.26
CA VAL A 189 13.49 -24.55 15.45
C VAL A 189 12.21 -24.95 14.73
N PHE A 190 11.07 -24.72 15.38
CA PHE A 190 9.74 -25.10 14.92
C PHE A 190 8.96 -23.85 14.55
N LEU A 191 8.35 -23.85 13.37
CA LEU A 191 7.47 -22.79 12.91
C LEU A 191 6.13 -23.39 12.49
N GLN A 192 5.06 -22.63 12.68
CA GLN A 192 3.73 -22.91 12.13
C GLN A 192 2.93 -21.61 12.04
N ASP A 193 2.02 -21.55 11.07
CA ASP A 193 1.00 -20.49 10.94
C ASP A 193 1.57 -19.06 11.02
N ALA A 194 2.51 -18.77 10.12
CA ALA A 194 3.05 -17.42 9.96
C ALA A 194 2.12 -16.58 9.10
N THR A 195 1.86 -15.34 9.50
CA THR A 195 0.97 -14.41 8.79
C THR A 195 1.60 -13.03 8.73
N ILE A 196 1.53 -12.40 7.56
CA ILE A 196 1.84 -10.99 7.37
C ILE A 196 0.57 -10.30 6.88
N SER A 197 0.14 -9.27 7.60
CA SER A 197 -1.13 -8.58 7.37
C SER A 197 -0.95 -7.07 7.27
N GLY A 198 -1.90 -6.42 6.60
CA GLY A 198 -1.83 -4.99 6.32
C GLY A 198 -3.02 -4.50 5.53
N THR A 199 -2.84 -3.33 4.91
CA THR A 199 -3.81 -2.73 4.00
C THR A 199 -3.14 -2.31 2.71
N ALA A 200 -3.76 -2.63 1.58
CA ALA A 200 -3.34 -2.16 0.27
C ALA A 200 -4.14 -0.92 -0.17
N SER A 201 -3.51 -0.09 -0.97
CA SER A 201 -4.12 1.09 -1.60
C SER A 201 -3.63 1.22 -3.03
N LEU A 202 -4.46 1.74 -3.93
CA LEU A 202 -4.04 1.97 -5.32
C LEU A 202 -2.89 2.98 -5.36
N VAL A 203 -1.93 2.74 -6.27
CA VAL A 203 -0.96 3.78 -6.61
C VAL A 203 -1.72 4.94 -7.25
N THR A 204 -1.54 6.13 -6.69
CA THR A 204 -2.16 7.36 -7.22
C THR A 204 -1.08 8.26 -7.83
N TYR A 205 -1.43 8.87 -8.95
CA TYR A 205 -0.56 9.81 -9.65
C TYR A 205 -1.23 11.19 -9.60
N PRO A 206 -0.55 12.24 -9.12
CA PRO A 206 -1.11 13.59 -9.16
C PRO A 206 -1.35 13.99 -10.62
N ALA A 207 -2.52 14.55 -10.89
CA ALA A 207 -2.89 15.04 -12.21
C ALA A 207 -3.76 16.29 -12.09
N SER A 208 -3.59 17.22 -13.02
CA SER A 208 -4.34 18.48 -13.06
C SER A 208 -4.56 18.97 -14.49
N ALA A 209 -5.63 19.73 -14.68
CA ALA A 209 -5.86 20.56 -15.86
C ALA A 209 -6.25 21.97 -15.40
N GLN A 210 -5.63 22.98 -15.99
CA GLN A 210 -5.86 24.39 -15.67
C GLN A 210 -6.12 25.19 -16.94
N TRP A 211 -7.21 25.95 -16.92
CA TRP A 211 -7.54 26.93 -17.95
C TRP A 211 -7.37 28.31 -17.31
N GLU A 212 -6.30 29.03 -17.68
CA GLU A 212 -6.01 30.35 -17.09
C GLU A 212 -6.93 31.44 -17.63
N LEU A 213 -7.50 31.24 -18.83
CA LEU A 213 -8.49 32.14 -19.44
C LEU A 213 -8.01 33.61 -19.54
N THR A 214 -6.75 33.80 -19.92
CA THR A 214 -6.08 35.11 -20.03
C THR A 214 -5.88 35.55 -21.49
N ASP A 215 -5.66 36.84 -21.73
CA ASP A 215 -5.58 37.42 -23.08
C ASP A 215 -4.42 36.87 -23.94
N PRO A 216 -4.69 36.07 -24.99
CA PRO A 216 -3.65 35.51 -25.84
C PRO A 216 -2.89 36.57 -26.63
N ALA A 217 -3.46 37.77 -26.86
CA ALA A 217 -2.77 38.85 -27.54
C ALA A 217 -1.63 39.46 -26.70
N THR A 218 -1.63 39.23 -25.38
CA THR A 218 -0.60 39.69 -24.45
C THR A 218 0.25 38.55 -23.89
N GLY A 219 0.17 37.36 -24.49
CA GLY A 219 0.90 36.16 -24.06
C GLY A 219 0.14 35.27 -23.06
N GLY A 220 -1.15 35.50 -22.85
CA GLY A 220 -2.04 34.61 -22.10
C GLY A 220 -2.42 33.33 -22.86
N THR A 221 -3.21 32.47 -22.22
CA THR A 221 -3.56 31.14 -22.76
C THR A 221 -4.79 31.14 -23.66
N GLY A 222 -5.64 32.17 -23.57
CA GLY A 222 -6.97 32.16 -24.16
C GLY A 222 -7.76 30.92 -23.71
N LEU A 223 -8.21 30.12 -24.69
CA LEU A 223 -8.96 28.88 -24.46
C LEU A 223 -8.06 27.70 -24.07
N ALA A 224 -6.74 27.83 -24.22
CA ALA A 224 -5.82 26.71 -24.11
C ALA A 224 -5.73 26.15 -22.69
N VAL A 225 -5.66 24.82 -22.59
CA VAL A 225 -5.48 24.11 -21.32
C VAL A 225 -4.01 23.78 -21.05
N ALA A 226 -3.58 23.94 -19.81
CA ALA A 226 -2.34 23.39 -19.29
C ALA A 226 -2.64 22.12 -18.49
N THR A 227 -1.98 21.01 -18.81
CA THR A 227 -2.14 19.74 -18.08
C THR A 227 -0.84 19.32 -17.39
N ALA A 228 -0.99 18.59 -16.28
CA ALA A 228 0.10 17.88 -15.62
C ALA A 228 -0.36 16.47 -15.23
N GLY A 229 0.56 15.50 -15.25
CA GLY A 229 0.28 14.10 -14.92
C GLY A 229 -0.41 13.32 -16.05
N LEU A 230 -1.11 12.25 -15.68
CA LEU A 230 -1.64 11.23 -16.61
C LEU A 230 -3.08 11.52 -17.06
N VAL A 231 -3.30 12.76 -17.48
CA VAL A 231 -4.59 13.25 -17.99
C VAL A 231 -4.41 13.91 -19.35
N ALA A 232 -5.48 13.89 -20.14
CA ALA A 232 -5.66 14.74 -21.29
C ALA A 232 -6.81 15.71 -20.98
N ALA A 233 -6.73 16.92 -21.52
CA ALA A 233 -7.82 17.87 -21.45
C ALA A 233 -7.99 18.55 -22.80
N ALA A 234 -9.21 18.96 -23.11
CA ALA A 234 -9.49 19.78 -24.28
C ALA A 234 -9.40 21.26 -23.90
N ASP A 235 -9.01 22.08 -24.86
CA ASP A 235 -9.18 23.53 -24.76
C ASP A 235 -10.65 23.87 -24.45
N GLU A 236 -10.86 25.01 -23.78
CA GLU A 236 -12.19 25.50 -23.43
C GLU A 236 -13.10 25.53 -24.67
N ARG A 237 -14.28 24.91 -24.53
CA ARG A 237 -15.27 24.85 -25.60
C ARG A 237 -16.43 25.78 -25.30
N LEU A 238 -16.71 26.66 -26.26
CA LEU A 238 -17.85 27.57 -26.24
C LEU A 238 -18.95 27.04 -27.16
N ASN A 239 -20.13 26.71 -26.63
CA ASN A 239 -21.26 26.26 -27.43
C ASN A 239 -22.37 27.32 -27.43
N ASN A 240 -22.65 27.90 -28.60
CA ASN A 240 -23.49 29.10 -28.77
C ASN A 240 -23.05 30.29 -27.89
N MET A 241 -21.76 30.33 -27.56
CA MET A 241 -21.09 31.38 -26.80
C MET A 241 -19.89 31.88 -27.62
N GLU A 242 -19.44 33.10 -27.35
CA GLU A 242 -18.24 33.69 -27.95
C GLU A 242 -17.47 34.51 -26.91
N ILE A 243 -16.15 34.62 -27.09
CA ILE A 243 -15.34 35.55 -26.30
C ILE A 243 -15.55 36.96 -26.82
N ASN A 244 -15.95 37.86 -25.93
CA ASN A 244 -16.05 39.27 -26.26
C ASN A 244 -14.68 39.96 -26.13
N HIS A 245 -14.01 39.77 -24.99
CA HIS A 245 -12.65 40.26 -24.70
C HIS A 245 -12.15 39.75 -23.34
N TYR A 246 -10.88 40.03 -23.00
CA TYR A 246 -10.20 39.64 -21.76
C TYR A 246 -9.98 40.85 -20.83
N THR A 247 -11.02 41.65 -20.64
CA THR A 247 -10.94 42.85 -19.77
C THR A 247 -11.88 42.78 -18.58
N GLY A 248 -12.17 41.56 -18.11
CA GLY A 248 -12.78 41.36 -16.81
C GLY A 248 -11.83 41.76 -15.67
N PRO A 249 -12.27 41.65 -14.41
CA PRO A 249 -11.38 41.77 -13.25
C PRO A 249 -10.14 40.89 -13.44
N ASP A 250 -8.96 41.43 -13.11
CA ASP A 250 -7.66 40.73 -13.28
C ASP A 250 -7.36 40.27 -14.72
N ASN A 251 -7.92 40.97 -15.72
CA ASN A 251 -7.85 40.62 -17.15
C ASN A 251 -8.51 39.26 -17.47
N SER A 252 -9.48 38.85 -16.65
CA SER A 252 -10.26 37.64 -16.90
C SER A 252 -11.04 37.72 -18.21
N GLN A 253 -11.27 36.53 -18.76
CA GLN A 253 -12.09 36.32 -19.93
C GLN A 253 -13.55 36.76 -19.70
N ARG A 254 -14.12 37.45 -20.69
CA ARG A 254 -15.56 37.76 -20.74
C ARG A 254 -16.20 37.06 -21.92
N ALA A 255 -17.03 36.07 -21.64
CA ALA A 255 -17.85 35.39 -22.63
C ALA A 255 -19.28 35.97 -22.70
N ARG A 256 -19.93 35.79 -23.85
CA ARG A 256 -21.35 36.14 -24.06
C ARG A 256 -22.00 35.14 -25.02
N ILE A 257 -23.33 35.15 -25.11
CA ILE A 257 -24.04 34.40 -26.15
C ILE A 257 -23.56 34.85 -27.54
N ALA A 258 -23.37 33.91 -28.44
CA ALA A 258 -22.97 34.19 -29.81
C ALA A 258 -23.93 35.20 -30.46
N GLY A 259 -23.38 36.25 -31.09
CA GLY A 259 -24.19 37.32 -31.68
C GLY A 259 -24.83 38.30 -30.67
N ASN A 260 -24.52 38.19 -29.37
CA ASN A 260 -24.93 39.12 -28.31
C ASN A 260 -26.45 39.36 -28.19
N ALA A 261 -27.26 38.36 -28.52
CA ALA A 261 -28.72 38.42 -28.47
C ALA A 261 -29.28 37.49 -27.39
N TRP A 262 -29.23 37.93 -26.13
CA TRP A 262 -29.86 37.19 -25.04
C TRP A 262 -31.39 37.19 -25.19
N PRO A 263 -32.05 36.02 -25.08
CA PRO A 263 -33.51 35.96 -25.12
C PRO A 263 -34.13 36.76 -23.96
N ALA A 264 -35.05 37.66 -24.29
CA ALA A 264 -35.78 38.41 -23.27
C ALA A 264 -36.69 37.48 -22.45
N ASN A 265 -36.79 37.74 -21.14
CA ASN A 265 -37.65 36.99 -20.22
C ASN A 265 -37.36 35.48 -20.17
N GLN A 266 -36.11 35.07 -20.40
CA GLN A 266 -35.70 33.67 -20.27
C GLN A 266 -35.83 33.23 -18.81
N THR A 267 -36.74 32.29 -18.53
CA THR A 267 -36.96 31.72 -17.18
C THR A 267 -36.55 30.27 -17.07
N THR A 268 -36.15 29.64 -18.18
CA THR A 268 -35.69 28.25 -18.24
C THR A 268 -34.23 28.17 -18.68
N GLN A 269 -33.52 27.12 -18.29
CA GLN A 269 -32.17 26.84 -18.76
C GLN A 269 -32.17 26.60 -20.28
N LEU A 270 -31.11 27.07 -20.95
CA LEU A 270 -30.83 26.77 -22.35
C LEU A 270 -29.70 25.75 -22.42
N ASP A 271 -30.03 24.47 -22.56
CA ASP A 271 -29.03 23.38 -22.58
C ASP A 271 -28.08 23.47 -23.79
N SER A 272 -28.44 24.27 -24.80
CA SER A 272 -27.61 24.55 -25.96
C SER A 272 -26.63 25.71 -25.75
N VAL A 273 -26.61 26.39 -24.61
CA VAL A 273 -25.70 27.53 -24.35
C VAL A 273 -24.83 27.20 -23.15
N TYR A 274 -23.55 26.89 -23.39
CA TYR A 274 -22.64 26.49 -22.32
C TYR A 274 -21.17 26.78 -22.65
N ILE A 275 -20.36 26.80 -21.59
CA ILE A 275 -18.91 26.72 -21.62
C ILE A 275 -18.56 25.35 -21.03
N GLU A 276 -17.73 24.59 -21.73
CA GLU A 276 -17.35 23.23 -21.36
C GLU A 276 -15.83 23.13 -21.18
N PHE A 277 -15.44 22.55 -20.05
CA PHE A 277 -14.08 22.16 -19.71
C PHE A 277 -14.05 20.64 -19.62
N ALA A 278 -13.29 19.99 -20.51
CA ALA A 278 -13.25 18.54 -20.59
C ALA A 278 -11.87 18.03 -20.19
N ILE A 279 -11.85 17.10 -19.24
CA ILE A 279 -10.67 16.36 -18.79
C ILE A 279 -10.98 14.87 -18.80
N SER A 280 -10.02 14.06 -19.22
CA SER A 280 -10.11 12.61 -19.21
C SER A 280 -8.78 11.99 -18.74
N PRO A 281 -8.81 10.85 -18.03
CA PRO A 281 -7.59 10.10 -17.77
C PRO A 281 -7.01 9.56 -19.08
N GLN A 282 -5.68 9.39 -19.11
CA GLN A 282 -5.05 8.61 -20.18
C GLN A 282 -5.53 7.14 -20.15
N SER A 283 -5.42 6.44 -21.27
CA SER A 283 -5.86 5.04 -21.37
C SER A 283 -5.18 4.17 -20.30
N GLY A 284 -5.97 3.34 -19.61
CA GLY A 284 -5.52 2.50 -18.50
C GLY A 284 -5.58 3.16 -17.12
N TYR A 285 -5.94 4.44 -17.02
CA TYR A 285 -6.07 5.16 -15.75
C TYR A 285 -7.52 5.53 -15.45
N THR A 286 -7.83 5.66 -14.17
CA THR A 286 -9.09 6.24 -13.67
C THR A 286 -8.78 7.59 -13.04
N LEU A 287 -9.52 8.63 -13.43
CA LEU A 287 -9.40 9.95 -12.83
C LEU A 287 -10.30 10.04 -11.59
N TYR A 288 -9.70 10.35 -10.45
CA TYR A 288 -10.42 10.69 -9.22
C TYR A 288 -10.34 12.20 -9.01
N ALA A 289 -11.44 12.92 -9.25
CA ALA A 289 -11.48 14.36 -9.01
C ALA A 289 -11.39 14.62 -7.49
N THR A 290 -10.32 15.28 -7.07
CA THR A 290 -10.06 15.62 -5.65
C THR A 290 -10.42 17.06 -5.34
N SER A 291 -10.36 17.94 -6.33
CA SER A 291 -10.76 19.34 -6.22
C SER A 291 -11.26 19.86 -7.56
N LEU A 292 -12.22 20.78 -7.51
CA LEU A 292 -12.61 21.64 -8.61
C LEU A 292 -12.73 23.05 -8.06
N SER A 293 -12.08 24.01 -8.72
CA SER A 293 -12.11 25.42 -8.32
C SER A 293 -12.30 26.31 -9.54
N LEU A 294 -13.08 27.37 -9.34
CA LEU A 294 -13.15 28.52 -10.24
C LEU A 294 -12.59 29.70 -9.45
N GLY A 295 -11.53 30.33 -9.96
CA GLY A 295 -10.76 31.38 -9.29
C GLY A 295 -10.80 32.68 -10.07
#